data_AF-W9QNZ4-F1
#
_entry.id   AF-W9QNZ4-F1
#
_cell.length_a   1.000
_cell.length_b   1.000
_cell.length_c   1.000
_cell.angle_alpha   90.00
_cell.angle_beta   90.00
_cell.angle_gamma   90.00
#
_symmetry.space_group_name_H-M   'P 1'
#
loop_
_entity.id
_entity.type
_entity.pdbx_description
1 polymer ?
#
loop_
_entity_poly.entity_id
_entity_poly.type
_entity_poly.pdbx_seq_one_letter_code
_entity_poly.pdbx_strand_id
1 'polypeptide(L)'
;MAPRRSGRVSRLPDRYTGEAQIVTADDGNEDPSTFKDAMDDSDKEEWQAAMKLEMESMYSNSVWQLVDLSEGVKPIGCKWIFKRKR
;
A
#
# COMPACT_ATOMS: atom_id res chain seq x y z
N MET A 1 -0.39 -26.87 -18.98
CA MET A 1 -0.40 -25.70 -18.08
C MET A 1 0.92 -25.71 -17.34
N ALA A 2 1.87 -24.86 -17.71
CA ALA A 2 3.24 -24.92 -17.18
C ALA A 2 3.38 -24.10 -15.87
N PRO A 3 4.09 -24.59 -14.85
CA PRO A 3 4.28 -23.86 -13.60
C PRO A 3 5.20 -22.64 -13.81
N ARG A 4 4.90 -21.53 -13.12
CA ARG A 4 5.69 -20.30 -13.14
C ARG A 4 7.07 -20.55 -12.50
N ARG A 5 8.13 -20.37 -13.28
CA ARG A 5 9.52 -20.51 -12.83
C ARG A 5 10.04 -19.18 -12.28
N SER A 6 9.87 -18.93 -10.98
CA SER A 6 10.72 -17.98 -10.26
C SER A 6 11.46 -18.73 -9.18
N GLY A 7 12.74 -19.02 -9.43
CA GLY A 7 13.68 -19.62 -8.46
C GLY A 7 14.45 -18.58 -7.65
N ARG A 8 13.96 -17.34 -7.58
CA ARG A 8 14.66 -16.27 -6.87
C ARG A 8 14.42 -16.41 -5.37
N VAL A 9 15.38 -16.98 -4.66
CA VAL A 9 15.43 -16.92 -3.20
C VAL A 9 15.65 -15.46 -2.82
N SER A 10 14.66 -14.80 -2.20
CA SER A 10 14.87 -13.49 -1.62
C SER A 10 15.75 -13.67 -0.38
N ARG A 11 16.94 -13.06 -0.40
CA ARG A 11 17.80 -12.98 0.78
C ARG A 11 17.69 -11.57 1.31
N LEU A 12 17.26 -11.42 2.55
CA LEU A 12 17.26 -10.13 3.22
C LEU A 12 18.72 -9.68 3.42
N PRO A 13 19.06 -8.41 3.15
CA PRO A 13 20.37 -7.87 3.48
C PRO A 13 20.65 -8.01 4.98
N ASP A 14 21.91 -8.26 5.33
CA ASP A 14 22.36 -8.48 6.72
C ASP A 14 22.13 -7.26 7.64
N ARG A 15 21.78 -6.11 7.07
CA ARG A 15 21.39 -4.92 7.84
C ARG A 15 20.01 -5.04 8.51
N TYR A 16 19.20 -6.02 8.11
CA TYR A 16 17.88 -6.31 8.69
C TYR A 16 17.90 -7.45 9.72
N THR A 17 19.05 -8.06 10.01
CA THR A 17 19.17 -9.16 11.00
C THR A 17 19.32 -8.66 12.44
N GLY A 18 19.59 -7.37 12.63
CA GLY A 18 19.39 -6.70 13.91
C GLY A 18 17.93 -6.29 14.05
N GLU A 19 17.32 -6.62 15.17
CA GLU A 19 15.92 -6.33 15.46
C GLU A 19 15.68 -4.81 15.47
N ALA A 20 15.43 -4.23 14.29
CA ALA A 20 14.65 -3.02 14.18
C ALA A 20 13.21 -3.42 14.53
N GLN A 21 12.96 -3.66 15.82
CA GLN A 21 11.61 -3.69 16.34
C GLN A 21 11.05 -2.30 16.08
N ILE A 22 10.20 -2.18 15.06
CA ILE A 22 9.31 -1.04 14.96
C ILE A 22 8.38 -1.24 16.16
N VAL A 23 8.72 -0.62 17.29
CA VAL A 23 7.88 -0.61 18.49
C VAL A 23 6.65 0.20 18.13
N THR A 24 5.65 -0.47 17.56
CA THR A 24 4.34 0.10 17.34
C THR A 24 3.60 -0.10 18.66
N ALA A 25 3.47 0.96 19.47
CA ALA A 25 2.72 0.93 20.73
C ALA A 25 1.29 0.44 20.48
N ASP A 26 0.98 -0.79 20.90
CA ASP A 26 -0.29 -1.48 20.64
C ASP A 26 -1.44 -0.72 21.32
N ASP A 27 -2.20 0.06 20.55
CA ASP A 27 -3.40 0.77 21.03
C ASP A 27 -4.63 -0.17 21.07
N GLY A 28 -4.42 -1.48 20.84
CA GLY A 28 -5.50 -2.47 20.68
C GLY A 28 -6.31 -2.30 19.40
N ASN A 29 -5.86 -1.43 18.51
CA ASN A 29 -6.55 -0.97 17.33
C ASN A 29 -5.75 -1.40 16.09
N GLU A 30 -6.19 -2.48 15.44
CA GLU A 30 -5.52 -3.06 14.27
C GLU A 30 -5.66 -2.15 13.04
N ASP A 31 -4.59 -1.98 12.26
CA ASP A 31 -4.66 -1.21 11.02
C ASP A 31 -5.51 -1.96 9.96
N PRO A 32 -6.37 -1.27 9.21
CA PRO A 32 -7.22 -1.93 8.22
C PRO A 32 -6.39 -2.55 7.10
N SER A 33 -6.73 -3.79 6.73
CA SER A 33 -5.98 -4.55 5.72
C SER A 33 -6.48 -4.32 4.29
N THR A 34 -7.73 -3.87 4.18
CA THR A 34 -8.42 -3.59 2.92
C THR A 34 -9.13 -2.24 2.96
N PHE A 35 -9.48 -1.72 1.78
CA PHE A 35 -10.30 -0.51 1.66
C PHE A 35 -11.64 -0.67 2.36
N LYS A 36 -12.25 -1.86 2.29
CA LYS A 36 -13.53 -2.13 2.95
C LYS A 36 -13.39 -2.00 4.46
N ASP A 37 -12.36 -2.61 5.04
CA ASP A 37 -12.06 -2.49 6.47
C ASP A 37 -11.87 -1.02 6.86
N ALA A 38 -11.12 -0.25 6.07
CA ALA A 38 -10.89 1.17 6.33
C ALA A 38 -12.17 2.02 6.24
N MET A 39 -13.14 1.65 5.38
CA MET A 39 -14.42 2.36 5.28
C MET A 39 -15.43 1.94 6.35
N ASP A 40 -15.27 0.74 6.92
CA ASP A 40 -16.08 0.22 8.02
C ASP A 40 -15.49 0.60 9.40
N ASP A 41 -14.28 1.17 9.44
CA ASP A 41 -13.56 1.64 10.62
C ASP A 41 -14.20 2.89 11.26
N SER A 42 -13.93 3.15 12.54
CA SER A 42 -14.33 4.38 13.20
C SER A 42 -13.69 5.61 12.55
N ASP A 43 -12.45 5.45 12.07
CA ASP A 43 -11.62 6.53 11.51
C ASP A 43 -11.83 6.67 9.99
N LYS A 44 -12.98 6.24 9.46
CA LYS A 44 -13.27 6.22 8.01
C LYS A 44 -13.11 7.57 7.33
N GLU A 45 -13.41 8.67 8.03
CA GLU A 45 -13.34 10.02 7.47
C GLU A 45 -11.88 10.45 7.29
N GLU A 46 -11.03 10.13 8.26
CA GLU A 46 -9.59 10.31 8.22
C GLU A 46 -8.96 9.47 7.10
N TRP A 47 -9.40 8.22 6.93
CA TRP A 47 -8.96 7.38 5.82
C TRP A 47 -9.34 7.97 4.45
N GLN A 48 -10.58 8.47 4.31
CA GLN A 48 -11.02 9.16 3.08
C GLN A 48 -10.24 10.43 2.81
N ALA A 49 -10.01 11.25 3.83
CA ALA A 49 -9.22 12.46 3.73
C ALA A 49 -7.77 12.14 3.30
N ALA A 50 -7.14 11.14 3.92
CA ALA A 50 -5.79 10.71 3.59
C ALA A 50 -5.68 10.20 2.14
N MET A 51 -6.62 9.36 1.69
CA MET A 51 -6.65 8.90 0.30
C MET A 51 -6.80 10.05 -0.69
N LYS A 52 -7.66 11.03 -0.37
CA LYS A 52 -7.85 12.21 -1.23
C LYS A 52 -6.57 13.06 -1.30
N LEU A 53 -5.92 13.31 -0.17
CA LEU A 53 -4.66 14.05 -0.11
C LEU A 53 -3.55 13.36 -0.91
N GLU A 54 -3.46 12.03 -0.85
CA GLU A 54 -2.49 11.27 -1.65
C GLU A 54 -2.77 11.42 -3.15
N MET A 55 -4.03 11.31 -3.57
CA MET A 55 -4.42 11.51 -4.98
C MET A 55 -4.13 12.94 -5.46
N GLU A 56 -4.40 13.96 -4.63
CA GLU A 56 -4.12 15.35 -4.92
C GLU A 56 -2.61 15.64 -4.98
N SER A 57 -1.82 14.99 -4.12
CA SER A 57 -0.36 15.03 -4.16
C SER A 57 0.18 14.48 -5.48
N MET A 58 -0.34 13.35 -5.97
CA MET A 58 0.06 12.81 -7.28
C MET A 58 -0.27 13.77 -8.43
N TYR A 59 -1.43 14.41 -8.37
CA TYR A 59 -1.86 15.38 -9.38
C TYR A 59 -0.99 16.65 -9.36
N SER A 60 -0.81 17.26 -8.18
CA SER A 60 -0.01 18.49 -8.00
C SER A 60 1.46 18.29 -8.38
N ASN A 61 2.04 17.14 -8.06
CA ASN A 61 3.41 16.81 -8.45
C ASN A 61 3.54 16.44 -9.94
N SER A 62 2.43 16.37 -10.70
CA SER A 62 2.39 16.02 -12.13
C SER A 62 3.14 14.71 -12.44
N VAL A 63 3.17 13.79 -11.48
CA VAL A 63 3.93 12.54 -11.60
C VAL A 63 3.16 11.51 -12.42
N TRP A 64 1.82 11.61 -12.45
CA TRP A 64 0.93 10.62 -13.04
C TRP A 64 -0.05 11.30 -14.01
N GLN A 65 -0.30 10.66 -15.16
CA GLN A 65 -1.35 11.04 -16.10
C GLN A 65 -2.35 9.90 -16.21
N LEU A 66 -3.64 10.22 -16.06
CA LEU A 66 -4.70 9.24 -16.33
C LEU A 66 -4.80 9.04 -17.85
N VAL A 67 -4.56 7.81 -18.30
CA VAL A 67 -4.64 7.41 -19.71
C VAL A 67 -5.49 6.16 -19.85
N ASP A 68 -6.19 6.04 -20.96
CA ASP A 68 -6.93 4.82 -21.27
C ASP A 68 -5.96 3.65 -21.49
N LEU A 69 -6.37 2.46 -21.04
CA LEU A 69 -5.59 1.26 -21.23
C LEU A 69 -5.60 0.88 -22.71
N SER A 70 -4.43 0.86 -23.36
CA SER A 70 -4.31 0.44 -24.75
C SER A 70 -4.54 -1.06 -24.93
N GLU A 71 -5.09 -1.43 -26.09
CA GLU A 71 -5.38 -2.82 -26.41
C GLU A 71 -4.12 -3.70 -26.32
N GLY A 72 -4.24 -4.83 -25.63
CA GLY A 72 -3.15 -5.80 -25.47
C GLY A 72 -2.15 -5.48 -24.35
N VAL A 73 -2.29 -4.36 -23.64
CA VAL A 73 -1.44 -4.03 -22.48
C VAL A 73 -2.07 -4.52 -21.18
N LYS A 74 -1.23 -5.14 -20.32
CA LYS A 74 -1.63 -5.50 -18.97
C LYS A 74 -1.23 -4.37 -18.00
N PRO A 75 -2.18 -3.70 -17.31
CA PRO A 75 -1.86 -2.67 -16.35
C PRO A 75 -1.13 -3.26 -15.15
N ILE A 76 -0.26 -2.46 -14.55
CA ILE A 76 0.37 -2.77 -13.28
C ILE A 76 -0.67 -2.53 -12.18
N GLY A 77 -0.87 -3.51 -11.31
CA GLY A 77 -1.75 -3.36 -10.17
C GLY A 77 -1.16 -2.44 -9.11
N CYS A 78 -2.00 -1.58 -8.53
CA CYS A 78 -1.67 -0.75 -7.38
C CYS A 78 -2.39 -1.32 -6.15
N LYS A 79 -1.78 -1.23 -4.96
CA LYS A 79 -2.45 -1.61 -3.70
C LYS A 79 -2.30 -0.48 -2.68
N TRP A 80 -3.40 -0.12 -2.04
CA TRP A 80 -3.41 0.78 -0.90
C TRP A 80 -2.83 0.09 0.34
N ILE A 81 -2.00 0.82 1.09
CA ILE A 81 -1.48 0.41 2.38
C ILE A 81 -2.03 1.41 3.40
N PHE A 82 -2.86 0.92 4.31
CA PHE A 82 -3.40 1.73 5.40
C PHE A 82 -2.53 1.53 6.62
N LYS A 83 -2.03 2.62 7.18
CA LYS A 83 -1.27 2.64 8.43
C LYS A 83 -1.60 3.88 9.20
N ARG A 84 -2.02 3.70 10.46
CA ARG A 84 -2.25 4.85 11.34
C ARG A 84 -0.90 5.46 11.69
N LYS A 85 -0.89 6.80 11.71
CA LYS A 85 0.28 7.55 12.15
C LYS A 85 0.23 7.60 13.67
N ARG A 86 1.20 6.95 14.30
CA ARG A 86 1.46 7.02 15.75
C ARG A 86 2.54 8.07 16.04
#